data_AF-F0W0V0-F1
#
_entry.id   AF-F0W0V0-F1
#
_cell.length_a   1.000
_cell.length_b   1.000
_cell.length_c   1.000
_cell.angle_alpha   90.00
_cell.angle_beta   90.00
_cell.angle_gamma   90.00
#
_symmetry.space_group_name_H-M   'P 1'
#
loop_
_entity.id
_entity.type
_entity.pdbx_description
1 polymer ?
#
loop_
_entity_poly.entity_id
_entity_poly.type
_entity_poly.pdbx_seq_one_letter_code
_entity_poly.pdbx_strand_id
1 'polypeptide(L)'
;MVGKHMFYALLPSVSSRLNFQAQKFMNDIANTGAETFFSSFFKRVARQDNKRKCSFFGFEGTIIHGSYSLAVMASQVRHGRYGFDLEDIPSVFGLEGAPEACIPKSHDFLVASHEQKVIVSLKKIVEEIKEIFHPEKSTPKNCRRLLPFVYREQTLLLEALKSYNVIPILISHTEEYDLKAYVDYFENDFDVKDVYGSCSAGDSYSGDKSIDDSMLLGYSTVLNGARKVDKLDELVELYGCEIIFGAGKLGRDNQMLKKILKKKGYVPMISSKKNHQGRKILKGASRGRLHVQKVVPAMWANNQKPSK
;
A
#
# COMPACT_ATOMS: atom_id res chain seq x y z
N MET A 1 21.58 0.12 -51.00
CA MET A 1 22.30 0.83 -49.90
C MET A 1 21.38 1.61 -48.94
N VAL A 2 20.05 1.57 -49.10
CA VAL A 2 19.09 2.38 -48.31
C VAL A 2 18.74 1.76 -46.94
N GLY A 3 18.86 0.43 -46.79
CA GLY A 3 18.48 -0.26 -45.54
C GLY A 3 19.35 0.03 -44.31
N LYS A 4 20.63 0.40 -44.49
CA LYS A 4 21.54 0.67 -43.34
C LYS A 4 21.20 1.96 -42.61
N HIS A 5 20.64 2.97 -43.28
CA HIS A 5 20.37 4.27 -42.66
C HIS A 5 19.06 4.29 -41.85
N MET A 6 18.10 3.42 -42.21
CA MET A 6 16.84 3.29 -41.47
C MET A 6 17.04 2.71 -40.05
N PHE A 7 18.02 1.80 -39.88
CA PHE A 7 18.37 1.27 -38.55
C PHE A 7 18.98 2.33 -37.62
N TYR A 8 19.80 3.25 -38.14
CA TYR A 8 20.39 4.33 -37.34
C TYR A 8 19.39 5.42 -36.96
N ALA A 9 18.33 5.62 -37.73
CA ALA A 9 17.26 6.56 -37.39
C ALA A 9 16.36 6.04 -36.24
N LEU A 10 16.19 4.71 -36.11
CA LEU A 10 15.38 4.09 -35.07
C LEU A 10 16.16 3.79 -33.78
N LEU A 11 17.50 3.70 -33.86
CA LEU A 11 18.38 3.40 -32.72
C LEU A 11 18.27 4.41 -31.56
N PRO A 12 18.26 5.75 -31.80
CA PRO A 12 18.04 6.74 -30.74
C PRO A 12 16.67 6.60 -30.09
N SER A 13 15.64 6.21 -30.85
CA SER A 13 14.26 6.09 -30.37
C SER A 13 14.08 4.92 -29.38
N VAL A 14 14.83 3.84 -29.57
CA VAL A 14 14.77 2.63 -28.72
C VAL A 14 15.68 2.76 -27.50
N SER A 15 16.84 3.41 -27.63
CA SER A 15 17.80 3.58 -26.53
C SER A 15 17.48 4.77 -25.60
N SER A 16 16.87 5.85 -26.11
CA SER A 16 16.53 7.04 -25.30
C SER A 16 15.35 6.82 -24.37
N ARG A 17 14.30 6.10 -24.82
CA ARG A 17 13.07 5.91 -24.02
C ARG A 17 13.28 5.06 -22.77
N LEU A 18 14.09 4.00 -22.88
CA LEU A 18 14.39 3.09 -21.76
C LEU A 18 15.09 3.82 -20.60
N ASN A 19 15.85 4.87 -20.93
CA ASN A 19 16.60 5.64 -19.95
C ASN A 19 15.85 6.88 -19.45
N PHE A 20 14.95 7.46 -20.25
CA PHE A 20 14.25 8.70 -19.90
C PHE A 20 13.42 8.59 -18.61
N GLN A 21 12.58 7.54 -18.47
CA GLN A 21 11.75 7.40 -17.28
C GLN A 21 12.56 7.08 -16.04
N ALA A 22 13.57 6.21 -16.17
CA ALA A 22 14.52 5.94 -15.11
C ALA A 22 15.26 7.20 -14.67
N GLN A 23 15.70 8.03 -15.62
CA GLN A 23 16.38 9.29 -15.36
C GLN A 23 15.45 10.30 -14.68
N LYS A 24 14.20 10.43 -15.14
CA LYS A 24 13.17 11.27 -14.51
C LYS A 24 12.94 10.88 -13.05
N PHE A 25 12.79 9.58 -12.78
CA PHE A 25 12.71 9.05 -11.42
C PHE A 25 13.98 9.34 -10.60
N MET A 26 15.17 9.06 -11.16
CA MET A 26 16.45 9.28 -10.48
C MET A 26 16.67 10.75 -10.12
N ASN A 27 16.24 11.68 -10.98
CA ASN A 27 16.28 13.12 -10.71
C ASN A 27 15.32 13.49 -9.57
N ASP A 28 14.14 12.87 -9.50
CA ASP A 28 13.14 13.16 -8.46
C ASP A 28 13.59 12.73 -7.07
N ILE A 29 14.30 11.60 -7.00
CA ILE A 29 14.84 11.09 -5.74
C ILE A 29 16.22 11.67 -5.39
N ALA A 30 16.70 12.67 -6.13
CA ALA A 30 17.99 13.30 -5.84
C ALA A 30 18.00 13.89 -4.42
N ASN A 31 19.09 13.66 -3.71
CA ASN A 31 19.31 14.01 -2.32
C ASN A 31 18.38 13.31 -1.30
N THR A 32 17.68 12.23 -1.68
CA THR A 32 16.89 11.44 -0.72
C THR A 32 17.75 10.41 0.05
N GLY A 33 18.92 10.09 -0.47
CA GLY A 33 19.79 8.99 -0.04
C GLY A 33 19.42 7.64 -0.65
N ALA A 34 18.45 7.58 -1.58
CA ALA A 34 18.02 6.37 -2.28
C ALA A 34 18.75 6.12 -3.61
N GLU A 35 19.55 7.07 -4.08
CA GLU A 35 20.12 7.11 -5.43
C GLU A 35 21.04 5.91 -5.69
N THR A 36 21.95 5.61 -4.77
CA THR A 36 22.86 4.46 -4.90
C THR A 36 22.09 3.14 -4.94
N PHE A 37 20.99 3.04 -4.17
CA PHE A 37 20.14 1.85 -4.14
C PHE A 37 19.46 1.66 -5.50
N PHE A 38 18.80 2.69 -6.03
CA PHE A 38 18.07 2.61 -7.29
C PHE A 38 18.99 2.57 -8.52
N SER A 39 20.14 3.24 -8.50
CA SER A 39 21.15 3.09 -9.56
C SER A 39 21.63 1.64 -9.67
N SER A 40 21.89 0.99 -8.53
CA SER A 40 22.24 -0.45 -8.52
C SER A 40 21.10 -1.34 -9.01
N PHE A 41 19.86 -0.99 -8.66
CA PHE A 41 18.67 -1.70 -9.12
C PHE A 41 18.51 -1.61 -10.64
N PHE A 42 18.50 -0.40 -11.21
CA PHE A 42 18.36 -0.16 -12.64
C PHE A 42 19.50 -0.78 -13.45
N LYS A 43 20.74 -0.72 -12.95
CA LYS A 43 21.88 -1.44 -13.54
C LYS A 43 21.67 -2.96 -13.59
N ARG A 44 20.99 -3.56 -12.61
CA ARG A 44 20.66 -4.99 -12.62
C ARG A 44 19.55 -5.30 -13.63
N VAL A 45 18.45 -4.55 -13.59
CA VAL A 45 17.31 -4.87 -14.46
C VAL A 45 17.59 -4.61 -15.93
N ALA A 46 18.48 -3.66 -16.25
CA ALA A 46 18.97 -3.40 -17.60
C ALA A 46 19.75 -4.56 -18.23
N ARG A 47 20.24 -5.53 -17.43
CA ARG A 47 20.89 -6.73 -17.97
C ARG A 47 19.83 -7.60 -18.64
N GLN A 48 20.03 -7.88 -19.92
CA GLN A 48 19.18 -8.79 -20.69
C GLN A 48 19.48 -10.23 -20.27
N ASP A 49 18.48 -10.91 -19.71
CA ASP A 49 18.55 -12.30 -19.27
C ASP A 49 17.35 -13.14 -19.77
N ASN A 50 16.57 -12.61 -20.73
CA ASN A 50 15.36 -13.21 -21.31
C ASN A 50 14.26 -13.61 -20.30
N LYS A 51 14.45 -13.33 -19.01
CA LYS A 51 13.48 -13.64 -17.97
C LYS A 51 12.51 -12.48 -17.82
N ARG A 52 11.22 -12.80 -17.74
CA ARG A 52 10.21 -11.85 -17.28
C ARG A 52 10.50 -11.49 -15.83
N LYS A 53 10.28 -10.24 -15.46
CA LYS A 53 10.59 -9.71 -14.13
C LYS A 53 9.33 -9.12 -13.54
N CYS A 54 9.08 -9.36 -12.25
CA CYS A 54 7.94 -8.79 -11.53
C CYS A 54 8.40 -7.95 -10.34
N SER A 55 7.60 -6.94 -10.04
CA SER A 55 7.70 -6.09 -8.86
C SER A 55 6.39 -6.09 -8.09
N PHE A 56 6.47 -6.14 -6.75
CA PHE A 56 5.30 -6.25 -5.87
C PHE A 56 5.20 -5.07 -4.92
N PHE A 57 4.02 -4.47 -4.82
CA PHE A 57 3.81 -3.25 -4.04
C PHE A 57 2.72 -3.46 -2.99
N GLY A 58 2.95 -2.97 -1.77
CA GLY A 58 1.85 -2.57 -0.90
C GLY A 58 1.18 -1.30 -1.43
N PHE A 59 -0.05 -1.01 -1.00
CA PHE A 59 -0.77 0.19 -1.43
C PHE A 59 -0.70 1.31 -0.37
N GLU A 60 -1.49 1.22 0.70
CA GLU A 60 -1.58 2.24 1.74
C GLU A 60 -0.28 2.43 2.53
N GLY A 61 0.25 3.65 2.54
CA GLY A 61 1.55 3.99 3.14
C GLY A 61 2.75 3.51 2.33
N THR A 62 2.53 3.08 1.08
CA THR A 62 3.58 2.67 0.14
C THR A 62 3.46 3.47 -1.15
N ILE A 63 2.39 3.28 -1.93
CA ILE A 63 2.12 4.06 -3.14
C ILE A 63 1.40 5.36 -2.78
N ILE A 64 0.41 5.27 -1.89
CA ILE A 64 -0.31 6.43 -1.38
C ILE A 64 0.10 6.72 0.06
N HIS A 65 0.05 7.97 0.47
CA HIS A 65 0.09 8.34 1.87
C HIS A 65 -1.29 8.21 2.51
N GLY A 66 -1.32 7.82 3.78
CA GLY A 66 -2.57 7.65 4.54
C GLY A 66 -3.22 6.28 4.30
N SER A 67 -4.53 6.23 4.51
CA SER A 67 -5.37 5.06 4.27
C SER A 67 -6.55 5.46 3.41
N TYR A 68 -6.71 4.77 2.28
CA TYR A 68 -7.85 4.97 1.39
C TYR A 68 -9.14 4.53 2.07
N SER A 69 -9.11 3.38 2.75
CA SER A 69 -10.25 2.83 3.48
C SER A 69 -10.80 3.82 4.52
N LEU A 70 -9.92 4.51 5.26
CA LEU A 70 -10.33 5.56 6.19
C LEU A 70 -10.92 6.79 5.50
N ALA A 71 -10.43 7.15 4.31
CA ALA A 71 -10.94 8.26 3.54
C ALA A 71 -12.34 7.98 2.97
N VAL A 72 -12.55 6.75 2.46
CA VAL A 72 -13.85 6.25 2.02
C VAL A 72 -14.84 6.26 3.19
N MET A 73 -14.49 5.64 4.31
CA MET A 73 -15.33 5.62 5.52
C MET A 73 -15.69 7.04 6.00
N ALA A 74 -14.70 7.94 6.08
CA ALA A 74 -14.96 9.33 6.47
C ALA A 74 -15.87 10.07 5.49
N SER A 75 -15.78 9.75 4.19
CA SER A 75 -16.69 10.30 3.17
C SER A 75 -18.10 9.74 3.32
N GLN A 76 -18.24 8.42 3.51
CA GLN A 76 -19.52 7.74 3.72
C GLN A 76 -20.26 8.33 4.93
N VAL A 77 -19.57 8.45 6.07
CA VAL A 77 -20.11 9.07 7.29
C VAL A 77 -20.58 10.49 7.03
N ARG A 78 -19.74 11.32 6.39
CA ARG A 78 -20.06 12.74 6.13
C ARG A 78 -21.31 12.93 5.27
N HIS A 79 -21.55 12.01 4.34
CA HIS A 79 -22.67 12.11 3.41
C HIS A 79 -23.86 11.23 3.80
N GLY A 80 -23.82 10.55 4.96
CA GLY A 80 -24.85 9.59 5.36
C GLY A 80 -25.03 8.45 4.35
N ARG A 81 -23.94 7.99 3.72
CA ARG A 81 -23.96 6.96 2.66
C ARG A 81 -23.33 5.66 3.16
N TYR A 82 -24.11 4.86 3.84
CA TYR A 82 -23.72 3.54 4.32
C TYR A 82 -24.92 2.59 4.23
N GLY A 83 -24.66 1.28 4.11
CA GLY A 83 -25.68 0.26 3.83
C GLY A 83 -26.22 -0.45 5.07
N PHE A 84 -26.28 0.24 6.21
CA PHE A 84 -26.72 -0.32 7.50
C PHE A 84 -27.40 0.76 8.35
N ASP A 85 -28.23 0.36 9.32
CA ASP A 85 -28.92 1.28 10.22
C ASP A 85 -28.09 1.57 11.49
N LEU A 86 -28.47 2.60 12.27
CA LEU A 86 -27.73 2.97 13.50
C LEU A 86 -27.73 1.83 14.54
N GLU A 87 -28.76 1.01 14.51
CA GLU A 87 -28.96 -0.19 15.31
C GLU A 87 -27.95 -1.28 14.96
N ASP A 88 -27.45 -1.33 13.72
CA ASP A 88 -26.52 -2.34 13.23
C ASP A 88 -25.05 -2.03 13.57
N ILE A 89 -24.75 -0.79 14.00
CA ILE A 89 -23.37 -0.36 14.34
C ILE A 89 -22.65 -1.33 15.28
N PRO A 90 -23.26 -1.83 16.37
CA PRO A 90 -22.58 -2.81 17.21
C PRO A 90 -22.17 -4.08 16.48
N SER A 91 -23.02 -4.59 15.57
CA SER A 91 -22.73 -5.79 14.79
C SER A 91 -21.66 -5.53 13.72
N VAL A 92 -21.85 -4.48 12.91
CA VAL A 92 -20.93 -4.08 11.82
C VAL A 92 -19.52 -3.80 12.31
N PHE A 93 -19.37 -3.18 13.48
CA PHE A 93 -18.06 -2.89 14.08
C PHE A 93 -17.54 -4.01 15.00
N GLY A 94 -18.23 -5.16 15.07
CA GLY A 94 -17.83 -6.30 15.89
C GLY A 94 -17.82 -6.01 17.39
N LEU A 95 -18.67 -5.08 17.83
CA LEU A 95 -18.87 -4.71 19.24
C LEU A 95 -19.91 -5.63 19.90
N GLU A 96 -20.79 -6.22 19.10
CA GLU A 96 -21.73 -7.25 19.54
C GLU A 96 -21.04 -8.62 19.64
N GLY A 97 -21.23 -9.33 20.75
CA GLY A 97 -20.68 -10.68 20.94
C GLY A 97 -19.19 -10.75 21.28
N ALA A 98 -18.48 -9.63 21.42
CA ALA A 98 -17.12 -9.61 21.92
C ALA A 98 -17.07 -10.22 23.34
N PRO A 99 -16.19 -11.22 23.62
CA PRO A 99 -16.08 -11.79 24.96
C PRO A 99 -15.81 -10.69 25.99
N GLU A 100 -16.46 -10.74 27.16
CA GLU A 100 -16.30 -9.69 28.19
C GLU A 100 -14.83 -9.49 28.60
N ALA A 101 -14.03 -10.57 28.57
CA ALA A 101 -12.59 -10.54 28.80
C ALA A 101 -11.80 -9.74 27.76
N CYS A 102 -12.33 -9.60 26.54
CA CYS A 102 -11.74 -8.82 25.44
C CYS A 102 -12.23 -7.37 25.40
N ILE A 103 -13.28 -7.04 26.16
CA ILE A 103 -13.79 -5.67 26.28
C ILE A 103 -12.97 -4.94 27.33
N PRO A 104 -12.10 -3.98 26.96
CA PRO A 104 -11.41 -3.18 27.94
C PRO A 104 -12.44 -2.43 28.78
N LYS A 105 -12.47 -2.69 30.10
CA LYS A 105 -13.36 -1.98 31.05
C LYS A 105 -13.15 -0.47 30.97
N SER A 106 -11.91 -0.07 30.72
CA SER A 106 -11.50 1.28 30.40
C SER A 106 -10.25 1.29 29.55
N HIS A 107 -10.13 2.29 28.70
CA HIS A 107 -8.87 2.61 28.03
C HIS A 107 -8.39 4.00 28.44
N ASP A 108 -7.14 4.10 28.90
CA ASP A 108 -6.49 5.35 29.25
C ASP A 108 -6.04 6.05 27.95
N PHE A 109 -6.75 7.10 27.54
CA PHE A 109 -6.30 7.96 26.45
C PHE A 109 -5.45 9.10 27.00
N LEU A 110 -4.25 9.27 26.45
CA LEU A 110 -3.44 10.46 26.65
C LEU A 110 -3.88 11.54 25.65
N VAL A 111 -4.59 12.56 26.13
CA VAL A 111 -4.95 13.71 25.30
C VAL A 111 -3.72 14.59 25.14
N ALA A 112 -3.23 14.68 23.90
CA ALA A 112 -1.95 15.33 23.57
C ALA A 112 -1.84 16.80 24.02
N SER A 113 -2.95 17.48 24.31
CA SER A 113 -2.96 18.87 24.73
C SER A 113 -2.88 19.10 26.25
N HIS A 114 -3.12 18.09 27.09
CA HIS A 114 -3.34 18.34 28.53
C HIS A 114 -2.69 17.36 29.53
N GLU A 115 -1.90 16.36 29.10
CA GLU A 115 -1.38 15.28 29.98
C GLU A 115 -2.48 14.55 30.80
N GLN A 116 -3.75 14.86 30.56
CA GLN A 116 -4.87 14.31 31.28
C GLN A 116 -5.19 12.94 30.70
N LYS A 117 -5.21 11.95 31.58
CA LYS A 117 -5.74 10.63 31.27
C LYS A 117 -7.25 10.70 31.25
N VAL A 118 -7.85 10.35 30.13
CA VAL A 118 -9.30 10.17 30.02
C VAL A 118 -9.59 8.68 30.00
N ILE A 119 -10.42 8.24 30.95
CA ILE A 119 -10.93 6.87 31.05
C ILE A 119 -12.24 6.82 30.26
N VAL A 120 -12.26 6.06 29.16
CA VAL A 120 -13.46 5.91 28.32
C VAL A 120 -13.92 4.44 28.35
N SER A 121 -15.21 4.22 28.59
CA SER A 121 -15.84 2.89 28.53
C SER A 121 -16.22 2.53 27.09
N LEU A 122 -16.24 1.24 26.75
CA LEU A 122 -16.66 0.79 25.42
C LEU A 122 -18.09 1.26 25.08
N LYS A 123 -19.00 1.23 26.05
CA LYS A 123 -20.38 1.75 25.88
C LYS A 123 -20.36 3.20 25.41
N LYS A 124 -19.54 4.06 26.02
CA LYS A 124 -19.44 5.47 25.62
C LYS A 124 -18.87 5.62 24.20
N ILE A 125 -17.90 4.79 23.82
CA ILE A 125 -17.35 4.76 22.45
C ILE A 125 -18.45 4.37 21.45
N VAL A 126 -19.27 3.35 21.76
CA VAL A 126 -20.36 2.91 20.88
C VAL A 126 -21.37 4.04 20.68
N GLU A 127 -21.78 4.72 21.74
CA GLU A 127 -22.70 5.86 21.65
C GLU A 127 -22.10 7.01 20.83
N GLU A 128 -20.81 7.35 21.03
CA GLU A 128 -20.13 8.36 20.22
C GLU A 128 -20.04 7.97 18.75
N ILE A 129 -19.81 6.68 18.43
CA ILE A 129 -19.86 6.19 17.04
C ILE A 129 -21.27 6.37 16.48
N LYS A 130 -22.32 5.98 17.21
CA LYS A 130 -23.71 6.19 16.77
C LYS A 130 -23.99 7.66 16.50
N GLU A 131 -23.51 8.57 17.35
CA GLU A 131 -23.66 10.01 17.11
C GLU A 131 -22.91 10.50 15.87
N ILE A 132 -21.72 9.97 15.58
CA ILE A 132 -20.95 10.29 14.37
C ILE A 132 -21.69 9.85 13.11
N PHE A 133 -22.33 8.68 13.14
CA PHE A 133 -23.07 8.15 12.00
C PHE A 133 -24.46 8.78 11.83
N HIS A 134 -25.03 9.40 12.87
CA HIS A 134 -26.33 10.04 12.79
C HIS A 134 -26.33 11.21 11.77
N PRO A 135 -27.16 11.16 10.71
CA PRO A 135 -27.10 12.14 9.61
C PRO A 135 -27.20 13.59 10.08
N GLU A 136 -28.10 13.87 11.02
CA GLU A 136 -28.35 15.21 11.56
C GLU A 136 -27.26 15.74 12.50
N LYS A 137 -26.48 14.85 13.14
CA LYS A 137 -25.44 15.22 14.12
C LYS A 137 -24.05 15.28 13.52
N SER A 138 -23.87 14.73 12.32
CA SER A 138 -22.61 14.73 11.56
C SER A 138 -22.21 16.15 11.10
N THR A 139 -21.90 17.05 12.05
CA THR A 139 -21.34 18.34 11.70
C THR A 139 -19.92 18.11 11.17
N PRO A 140 -19.55 18.67 10.00
CA PRO A 140 -18.21 18.54 9.43
C PRO A 140 -17.22 19.44 10.17
N LYS A 141 -17.18 19.37 11.50
CA LYS A 141 -16.24 20.14 12.32
C LYS A 141 -14.93 19.35 12.39
N ASN A 142 -14.06 19.60 11.41
CA ASN A 142 -12.64 19.26 11.41
C ASN A 142 -12.21 17.84 11.05
N CYS A 143 -12.92 17.14 10.16
CA CYS A 143 -12.23 16.13 9.33
C CYS A 143 -11.26 16.87 8.37
N ARG A 144 -10.10 17.31 8.87
CA ARG A 144 -8.98 17.74 8.02
C ARG A 144 -8.85 16.70 6.91
N ARG A 145 -8.81 17.15 5.65
CA ARG A 145 -8.79 16.31 4.44
C ARG A 145 -7.89 15.08 4.66
N LEU A 146 -8.51 13.94 4.99
CA LEU A 146 -7.87 12.62 5.04
C LEU A 146 -7.68 12.08 3.61
N LEU A 147 -7.50 12.97 2.63
CA LEU A 147 -7.37 12.56 1.25
C LEU A 147 -6.02 11.87 1.11
N PRO A 148 -6.01 10.58 0.74
CA PRO A 148 -4.77 9.96 0.34
C PRO A 148 -4.25 10.69 -0.89
N PHE A 149 -2.95 10.88 -0.95
CA PHE A 149 -2.29 11.38 -2.14
C PHE A 149 -1.25 10.36 -2.57
N VAL A 150 -1.05 10.27 -3.87
CA VAL A 150 -0.04 9.43 -4.49
C VAL A 150 1.32 10.05 -4.26
N TYR A 151 2.31 9.25 -3.85
CA TYR A 151 3.70 9.71 -3.86
C TYR A 151 4.15 9.83 -5.32
N ARG A 152 4.54 11.03 -5.74
CA ARG A 152 5.00 11.27 -7.12
C ARG A 152 6.17 10.37 -7.49
N GLU A 153 7.08 10.12 -6.56
CA GLU A 153 8.22 9.22 -6.74
C GLU A 153 7.77 7.78 -7.05
N GLN A 154 6.63 7.33 -6.52
CA GLN A 154 6.10 6.00 -6.78
C GLN A 154 5.50 5.89 -8.18
N THR A 155 4.76 6.90 -8.65
CA THR A 155 4.29 6.95 -10.05
C THR A 155 5.47 6.91 -11.02
N LEU A 156 6.49 7.73 -10.80
CA LEU A 156 7.70 7.72 -11.63
C LEU A 156 8.47 6.39 -11.57
N LEU A 157 8.48 5.74 -10.41
CA LEU A 157 9.08 4.41 -10.27
C LEU A 157 8.31 3.35 -11.07
N LEU A 158 6.98 3.37 -11.05
CA LEU A 158 6.14 2.45 -11.83
C LEU A 158 6.38 2.64 -13.34
N GLU A 159 6.40 3.89 -13.82
CA GLU A 159 6.76 4.24 -15.20
C GLU A 159 8.15 3.69 -15.58
N ALA A 160 9.16 3.90 -14.72
CA ALA A 160 10.51 3.42 -14.96
C ALA A 160 10.60 1.88 -14.95
N LEU A 161 9.85 1.20 -14.09
CA LEU A 161 9.84 -0.27 -14.05
C LEU A 161 9.28 -0.85 -15.35
N LYS A 162 8.19 -0.28 -15.86
CA LYS A 162 7.62 -0.68 -17.15
C LYS A 162 8.57 -0.43 -18.30
N SER A 163 9.32 0.68 -18.30
CA SER A 163 10.33 0.90 -19.34
C SER A 163 11.43 -0.18 -19.33
N TYR A 164 11.65 -0.89 -18.22
CA TYR A 164 12.54 -2.06 -18.16
C TYR A 164 11.84 -3.41 -18.34
N ASN A 165 10.60 -3.43 -18.86
CA ASN A 165 9.76 -4.65 -18.98
C ASN A 165 9.59 -5.39 -17.65
N VAL A 166 9.58 -4.67 -16.53
CA VAL A 166 9.21 -5.21 -15.23
C VAL A 166 7.70 -5.06 -15.07
N ILE A 167 7.03 -6.12 -14.61
CA ILE A 167 5.58 -6.17 -14.39
C ILE A 167 5.28 -5.68 -12.96
N PRO A 168 4.72 -4.46 -12.77
CA PRO A 168 4.27 -3.99 -11.47
C PRO A 168 2.93 -4.60 -11.07
N ILE A 169 2.88 -5.18 -9.87
CA ILE A 169 1.68 -5.81 -9.30
C ILE A 169 1.41 -5.25 -7.90
N LEU A 170 0.16 -4.89 -7.64
CA LEU A 170 -0.29 -4.35 -6.36
C LEU A 170 -0.93 -5.45 -5.50
N ILE A 171 -0.43 -5.62 -4.28
CA ILE A 171 -0.98 -6.56 -3.27
C ILE A 171 -1.30 -5.74 -2.02
N SER A 172 -2.57 -5.43 -1.81
CA SER A 172 -3.04 -4.67 -0.65
C SER A 172 -3.84 -5.54 0.32
N HIS A 173 -3.99 -5.02 1.54
CA HIS A 173 -5.00 -5.52 2.48
C HIS A 173 -6.31 -4.72 2.38
N THR A 174 -6.30 -3.61 1.63
CA THR A 174 -7.52 -2.87 1.22
C THR A 174 -8.44 -3.82 0.50
N GLU A 175 -9.74 -3.62 0.65
CA GLU A 175 -10.76 -4.37 -0.10
C GLU A 175 -10.51 -4.20 -1.61
N GLU A 176 -10.65 -5.30 -2.38
CA GLU A 176 -10.22 -5.35 -3.77
C GLU A 176 -11.06 -4.45 -4.69
N TYR A 177 -12.38 -4.37 -4.46
CA TYR A 177 -13.26 -3.50 -5.22
C TYR A 177 -12.89 -2.01 -5.01
N ASP A 178 -12.68 -1.60 -3.77
CA ASP A 178 -12.19 -0.28 -3.39
C ASP A 178 -10.83 0.04 -4.05
N LEU A 179 -9.94 -0.95 -4.08
CA LEU A 179 -8.62 -0.82 -4.68
C LEU A 179 -8.70 -0.64 -6.20
N LYS A 180 -9.53 -1.44 -6.88
CA LYS A 180 -9.80 -1.34 -8.32
C LYS A 180 -10.42 0.01 -8.65
N ALA A 181 -11.48 0.40 -7.94
CA ALA A 181 -12.12 1.70 -8.13
C ALA A 181 -11.14 2.88 -7.95
N TYR A 182 -10.20 2.78 -7.00
CA TYR A 182 -9.15 3.79 -6.86
C TYR A 182 -8.20 3.82 -8.05
N VAL A 183 -7.69 2.66 -8.49
CA VAL A 183 -6.78 2.59 -9.63
C VAL A 183 -7.47 3.06 -10.91
N ASP A 184 -8.74 2.70 -11.11
CA ASP A 184 -9.55 3.13 -12.25
C ASP A 184 -9.76 4.65 -12.25
N TYR A 185 -10.10 5.24 -11.08
CA TYR A 185 -10.26 6.68 -10.95
C TYR A 185 -8.96 7.46 -11.21
N PHE A 186 -7.82 6.87 -10.85
CA PHE A 186 -6.49 7.46 -11.03
C PHE A 186 -5.70 6.77 -12.15
N GLU A 187 -6.35 6.25 -13.20
CA GLU A 187 -5.73 5.43 -14.27
C GLU A 187 -4.44 6.03 -14.84
N ASN A 188 -4.38 7.36 -14.96
CA ASN A 188 -3.21 8.07 -15.49
C ASN A 188 -2.00 8.09 -14.54
N ASP A 189 -2.20 7.82 -13.25
CA ASP A 189 -1.18 7.87 -12.20
C ASP A 189 -0.70 6.49 -11.74
N PHE A 190 -1.46 5.42 -12.06
CA PHE A 190 -1.24 4.04 -11.60
C PHE A 190 -1.08 3.08 -12.75
N ASP A 191 0.11 3.08 -13.33
CA ASP A 191 0.43 2.12 -14.39
C ASP A 191 0.86 0.76 -13.82
N VAL A 192 -0.08 0.13 -13.09
CA VAL A 192 0.05 -1.24 -12.54
C VAL A 192 -0.61 -2.23 -13.48
N LYS A 193 -0.07 -3.46 -13.59
CA LYS A 193 -0.67 -4.46 -14.47
C LYS A 193 -1.93 -5.05 -13.86
N ASP A 194 -1.85 -5.43 -12.60
CA ASP A 194 -2.92 -6.11 -11.88
C ASP A 194 -2.93 -5.68 -10.41
N VAL A 195 -4.12 -5.73 -9.81
CA VAL A 195 -4.38 -5.32 -8.42
C VAL A 195 -5.09 -6.43 -7.66
N TYR A 196 -4.63 -6.69 -6.45
CA TYR A 196 -5.17 -7.73 -5.58
C TYR A 196 -5.38 -7.17 -4.17
N GLY A 197 -6.59 -7.37 -3.64
CA GLY A 197 -7.01 -6.87 -2.33
C GLY A 197 -7.49 -7.97 -1.40
N SER A 198 -8.01 -7.55 -0.24
CA SER A 198 -8.85 -8.43 0.58
C SER A 198 -10.20 -8.60 -0.12
N CYS A 199 -10.80 -9.78 -0.03
CA CYS A 199 -12.11 -10.05 -0.64
C CYS A 199 -13.12 -10.44 0.45
N SER A 200 -14.39 -10.12 0.24
CA SER A 200 -15.46 -10.63 1.08
C SER A 200 -15.67 -12.11 0.83
N ALA A 201 -16.10 -12.87 1.84
CA ALA A 201 -16.25 -14.32 1.73
C ALA A 201 -17.20 -14.71 0.59
N GLY A 202 -18.22 -13.89 0.30
CA GLY A 202 -19.18 -14.10 -0.79
C GLY A 202 -18.57 -14.23 -2.19
N ASP A 203 -17.38 -13.65 -2.43
CA ASP A 203 -16.72 -13.76 -3.75
C ASP A 203 -16.07 -15.13 -3.97
N SER A 204 -15.89 -15.92 -2.90
CA SER A 204 -15.20 -17.21 -2.92
C SER A 204 -16.01 -18.36 -2.31
N TYR A 205 -17.09 -18.08 -1.58
CA TYR A 205 -17.97 -19.08 -0.97
C TYR A 205 -19.13 -19.44 -1.89
N SER A 206 -19.16 -20.70 -2.32
CA SER A 206 -20.30 -21.33 -3.00
C SER A 206 -21.46 -21.68 -2.05
N GLY A 207 -21.60 -20.97 -0.93
CA GLY A 207 -22.61 -21.23 0.09
C GLY A 207 -23.78 -20.24 -0.02
N ASP A 208 -24.99 -20.68 0.35
CA ASP A 208 -26.27 -19.94 0.28
C ASP A 208 -26.35 -18.59 1.02
N LYS A 209 -25.25 -18.09 1.60
CA LYS A 209 -25.24 -16.78 2.25
C LYS A 209 -25.11 -15.69 1.20
N SER A 210 -25.95 -14.67 1.30
CA SER A 210 -25.85 -13.51 0.42
C SER A 210 -24.50 -12.80 0.62
N ILE A 211 -24.03 -12.11 -0.43
CA ILE A 211 -22.84 -11.24 -0.33
C ILE A 211 -23.06 -10.21 0.78
N ASP A 212 -24.28 -9.69 0.90
CA ASP A 212 -24.68 -8.71 1.91
C ASP A 212 -24.50 -9.24 3.34
N ASP A 213 -24.94 -10.48 3.62
CA ASP A 213 -24.71 -11.11 4.93
C ASP A 213 -23.22 -11.27 5.23
N SER A 214 -22.42 -11.63 4.22
CA SER A 214 -20.98 -11.79 4.39
C SER A 214 -20.28 -10.47 4.67
N MET A 215 -20.73 -9.39 4.03
CA MET A 215 -20.22 -8.04 4.28
C MET A 215 -20.64 -7.53 5.66
N LEU A 216 -21.91 -7.67 6.04
CA LEU A 216 -22.43 -7.25 7.35
C LEU A 216 -21.76 -8.00 8.50
N LEU A 217 -21.56 -9.31 8.36
CA LEU A 217 -20.94 -10.14 9.39
C LEU A 217 -19.41 -10.06 9.39
N GLY A 218 -18.83 -9.24 8.51
CA GLY A 218 -17.38 -9.04 8.42
C GLY A 218 -16.61 -10.29 7.99
N TYR A 219 -17.27 -11.24 7.33
CA TYR A 219 -16.59 -12.42 6.77
C TYR A 219 -15.76 -12.00 5.57
N SER A 220 -14.48 -11.77 5.79
CA SER A 220 -13.54 -11.38 4.73
C SER A 220 -12.26 -12.21 4.78
N THR A 221 -11.72 -12.49 3.59
CA THR A 221 -10.38 -13.03 3.42
C THR A 221 -9.41 -11.86 3.38
N VAL A 222 -8.84 -11.55 4.54
CA VAL A 222 -7.86 -10.45 4.65
C VAL A 222 -6.54 -10.83 3.98
N LEU A 223 -6.11 -10.04 2.99
CA LEU A 223 -4.84 -10.24 2.27
C LEU A 223 -3.67 -9.57 3.02
N ASN A 224 -3.21 -10.20 4.10
CA ASN A 224 -2.12 -9.71 4.95
C ASN A 224 -1.04 -10.78 5.23
N GLY A 225 0.15 -10.37 5.67
CA GLY A 225 1.16 -11.28 6.23
C GLY A 225 1.49 -12.47 5.32
N ALA A 226 1.18 -13.69 5.79
CA ALA A 226 1.42 -14.92 5.06
C ALA A 226 0.57 -15.03 3.79
N ARG A 227 -0.69 -14.58 3.82
CA ARG A 227 -1.57 -14.60 2.64
C ARG A 227 -1.05 -13.74 1.49
N LYS A 228 -0.35 -12.64 1.80
CA LYS A 228 0.38 -11.86 0.77
C LYS A 228 1.53 -12.64 0.15
N VAL A 229 2.19 -13.50 0.94
CA VAL A 229 3.26 -14.37 0.44
C VAL A 229 2.70 -15.45 -0.47
N ASP A 230 1.57 -16.05 -0.11
CA ASP A 230 0.89 -17.07 -0.91
C ASP A 230 0.40 -16.47 -2.24
N LYS A 231 -0.29 -15.32 -2.19
CA LYS A 231 -0.70 -14.59 -3.39
C LYS A 231 0.48 -14.18 -4.26
N LEU A 232 1.60 -13.75 -3.66
CA LEU A 232 2.82 -13.45 -4.42
C LEU A 232 3.37 -14.68 -5.17
N ASP A 233 3.36 -15.88 -4.56
CA ASP A 233 3.78 -17.11 -5.24
C ASP A 233 2.87 -17.47 -6.41
N GLU A 234 1.55 -17.44 -6.18
CA GLU A 234 0.53 -17.67 -7.20
C GLU A 234 0.76 -16.76 -8.42
N LEU A 235 1.02 -15.48 -8.19
CA LEU A 235 1.25 -14.51 -9.27
C LEU A 235 2.58 -14.73 -9.99
N VAL A 236 3.63 -15.10 -9.26
CA VAL A 236 4.93 -15.45 -9.86
C VAL A 236 4.80 -16.63 -10.82
N GLU A 237 4.04 -17.64 -10.42
CA GLU A 237 3.72 -18.79 -11.26
C GLU A 237 2.87 -18.38 -12.46
N LEU A 238 1.78 -17.64 -12.23
CA LEU A 238 0.86 -17.15 -13.26
C LEU A 238 1.56 -16.35 -14.36
N TYR A 239 2.46 -15.41 -14.00
CA TYR A 239 3.16 -14.58 -14.99
C TYR A 239 4.46 -15.20 -15.52
N GLY A 240 4.93 -16.29 -14.90
CA GLY A 240 6.22 -16.92 -15.22
C GLY A 240 7.39 -15.93 -15.09
N CYS A 241 7.48 -15.20 -13.97
CA CYS A 241 8.44 -14.11 -13.79
C CYS A 241 9.38 -14.27 -12.58
N GLU A 242 10.53 -13.59 -12.61
CA GLU A 242 11.44 -13.48 -11.48
C GLU A 242 11.04 -12.33 -10.55
N ILE A 243 10.98 -12.61 -9.24
CA ILE A 243 10.81 -11.59 -8.20
C ILE A 243 12.11 -10.76 -8.09
N ILE A 244 12.09 -9.52 -8.56
CA ILE A 244 13.27 -8.65 -8.53
C ILE A 244 13.14 -7.47 -7.57
N PHE A 245 11.92 -7.08 -7.22
CA PHE A 245 11.64 -5.86 -6.49
C PHE A 245 10.37 -5.98 -5.65
N GLY A 246 10.31 -5.29 -4.52
CA GLY A 246 9.03 -4.91 -3.95
C GLY A 246 9.11 -3.88 -2.85
N ALA A 247 8.07 -3.07 -2.75
CA ALA A 247 7.96 -1.97 -1.81
C ALA A 247 6.78 -2.20 -0.86
N GLY A 248 6.94 -1.72 0.37
CA GLY A 248 5.92 -1.90 1.41
C GLY A 248 6.24 -1.07 2.65
N LYS A 249 5.26 -0.98 3.55
CA LYS A 249 5.45 -0.42 4.89
C LYS A 249 5.66 -1.52 5.91
N LEU A 250 6.28 -1.16 7.03
CA LEU A 250 6.43 -2.08 8.14
C LEU A 250 5.08 -2.54 8.71
N GLY A 251 5.07 -3.78 9.19
CA GLY A 251 3.89 -4.43 9.76
C GLY A 251 3.30 -5.40 8.75
N ARG A 252 2.28 -4.95 8.00
CA ARG A 252 1.46 -5.81 7.14
C ARG A 252 2.25 -6.41 5.95
N ASP A 253 3.28 -5.73 5.45
CA ASP A 253 4.05 -6.19 4.28
C ASP A 253 5.31 -6.98 4.66
N ASN A 254 5.62 -7.13 5.95
CA ASN A 254 6.90 -7.68 6.42
C ASN A 254 7.23 -9.05 5.81
N GLN A 255 6.25 -9.95 5.70
CA GLN A 255 6.48 -11.30 5.19
C GLN A 255 6.74 -11.31 3.68
N MET A 256 5.96 -10.53 2.92
CA MET A 256 6.18 -10.30 1.49
C MET A 256 7.58 -9.73 1.24
N LEU A 257 7.96 -8.67 1.96
CA LEU A 257 9.28 -8.04 1.81
C LEU A 257 10.43 -8.99 2.17
N LYS A 258 10.29 -9.79 3.24
CA LYS A 258 11.28 -10.84 3.60
C LYS A 258 11.46 -11.84 2.46
N LYS A 259 10.37 -12.26 1.82
CA LYS A 259 10.42 -13.22 0.72
C LYS A 259 11.18 -12.67 -0.47
N ILE A 260 10.90 -11.42 -0.84
CA ILE A 260 11.60 -10.70 -1.91
C ILE A 260 13.10 -10.63 -1.61
N LEU A 261 13.49 -10.29 -0.37
CA LEU A 261 14.89 -10.29 0.05
C LEU A 261 15.54 -11.68 -0.02
N LYS A 262 14.85 -12.75 0.41
CA LYS A 262 15.34 -14.14 0.29
C LYS A 262 15.61 -14.54 -1.17
N LYS A 263 14.84 -13.99 -2.11
CA LYS A 263 14.99 -14.16 -3.57
C LYS A 263 16.02 -13.20 -4.19
N LYS A 264 16.88 -12.57 -3.37
CA LYS A 264 17.89 -11.59 -3.79
C LYS A 264 17.30 -10.31 -4.40
N GLY A 265 16.02 -10.00 -4.17
CA GLY A 265 15.36 -8.80 -4.70
C GLY A 265 15.80 -7.50 -4.00
N TYR A 266 15.26 -6.39 -4.51
CA TYR A 266 15.42 -5.04 -3.98
C TYR A 266 14.17 -4.62 -3.21
N VAL A 267 14.33 -4.10 -2.01
CA VAL A 267 13.22 -3.65 -1.16
C VAL A 267 13.46 -2.23 -0.63
N PRO A 268 12.79 -1.20 -1.17
CA PRO A 268 12.62 0.06 -0.49
C PRO A 268 11.44 -0.05 0.49
N MET A 269 11.76 0.06 1.77
CA MET A 269 10.79 0.03 2.85
C MET A 269 10.41 1.46 3.23
N ILE A 270 9.13 1.79 3.08
CA ILE A 270 8.59 3.12 3.37
C ILE A 270 8.32 3.24 4.87
N SER A 271 8.84 4.29 5.49
CA SER A 271 8.67 4.51 6.94
C SER A 271 8.56 5.98 7.29
N SER A 272 7.52 6.36 8.03
CA SER A 272 7.35 7.71 8.59
C SER A 272 8.14 7.93 9.89
N LYS A 273 8.58 6.85 10.56
CA LYS A 273 9.32 6.89 11.83
C LYS A 273 10.70 6.23 11.72
N LYS A 274 11.61 6.58 12.63
CA LYS A 274 12.88 5.86 12.84
C LYS A 274 12.58 4.48 13.44
N ASN A 275 12.27 3.51 12.59
CA ASN A 275 11.79 2.22 13.07
C ASN A 275 12.93 1.18 13.10
N HIS A 276 13.72 1.22 14.18
CA HIS A 276 14.88 0.32 14.37
C HIS A 276 14.47 -1.16 14.40
N GLN A 277 13.30 -1.48 14.93
CA GLN A 277 12.83 -2.86 15.10
C GLN A 277 12.46 -3.52 13.77
N GLY A 278 11.80 -2.79 12.87
CA GLY A 278 11.50 -3.27 11.53
C GLY A 278 12.74 -3.61 10.70
N ARG A 279 13.80 -2.79 10.82
CA ARG A 279 15.10 -3.09 10.19
C ARG A 279 15.70 -4.39 10.70
N LYS A 280 15.65 -4.65 12.01
CA LYS A 280 16.16 -5.92 12.58
C LYS A 280 15.40 -7.12 12.03
N ILE A 281 14.08 -7.01 11.93
CA ILE A 281 13.21 -8.08 11.42
C ILE A 281 13.55 -8.45 9.97
N LEU A 282 13.88 -7.46 9.12
CA LEU A 282 14.20 -7.71 7.71
C LEU A 282 15.66 -8.07 7.45
N LYS A 283 16.61 -7.60 8.28
CA LYS A 283 18.05 -7.89 8.12
C LYS A 283 18.40 -9.38 8.22
N GLY A 284 17.58 -10.18 8.92
CA GLY A 284 17.75 -11.64 8.97
C GLY A 284 17.52 -12.36 7.63
N ALA A 285 16.96 -11.69 6.61
CA ALA A 285 16.69 -12.25 5.28
C ALA A 285 17.82 -11.96 4.27
N SER A 286 19.06 -12.25 4.66
CA SER A 286 20.35 -11.66 4.23
C SER A 286 20.83 -11.82 2.76
N ARG A 287 19.95 -12.02 1.78
CA ARG A 287 20.37 -12.20 0.37
C ARG A 287 20.01 -11.04 -0.57
N GLY A 288 19.08 -10.17 -0.17
CA GLY A 288 18.62 -9.03 -0.99
C GLY A 288 19.20 -7.68 -0.55
N ARG A 289 18.74 -6.61 -1.21
CA ARG A 289 19.10 -5.24 -0.84
C ARG A 289 17.91 -4.54 -0.20
N LEU A 290 18.12 -3.99 0.99
CA LEU A 290 17.12 -3.25 1.74
C LEU A 290 17.53 -1.77 1.82
N HIS A 291 16.64 -0.88 1.38
CA HIS A 291 16.71 0.55 1.64
C HIS A 291 15.54 0.96 2.51
N VAL A 292 15.74 1.91 3.42
CA VAL A 292 14.65 2.44 4.24
C VAL A 292 14.44 3.87 3.83
N GLN A 293 13.29 4.14 3.22
CA GLN A 293 12.96 5.46 2.73
C GLN A 293 12.13 6.19 3.77
N LYS A 294 12.65 7.31 4.26
CA LYS A 294 11.87 8.24 5.05
C LYS A 294 10.88 8.96 4.13
N VAL A 295 9.64 9.06 4.57
CA VAL A 295 8.63 9.87 3.91
C VAL A 295 8.13 10.95 4.84
N VAL A 296 7.84 12.11 4.27
CA VAL A 296 7.02 13.16 4.87
C VAL A 296 5.72 13.24 4.08
N PRO A 297 4.70 13.99 4.54
CA PRO A 297 3.54 14.21 3.72
C PRO A 297 3.95 14.73 2.33
N ALA A 298 3.45 14.08 1.28
CA ALA A 298 3.61 14.36 -0.15
C ALA A 298 4.93 13.95 -0.82
N MET A 299 5.97 13.51 -0.10
CA MET A 299 7.26 13.21 -0.76
C MET A 299 8.20 12.32 0.05
N TRP A 300 9.20 11.81 -0.65
CA TRP A 300 10.36 11.13 -0.08
C TRP A 300 11.32 12.16 0.50
N ALA A 301 11.69 11.96 1.76
CA ALA A 301 12.59 12.87 2.46
C ALA A 301 14.02 12.32 2.51
N ASN A 302 14.99 13.24 2.60
CA ASN A 302 16.39 12.87 2.85
C ASN A 302 16.53 12.07 4.15
N ASN A 303 17.22 10.92 4.04
CA ASN A 303 17.59 10.08 5.18
C ASN A 303 18.82 10.58 5.95
N GLN A 304 19.64 11.44 5.35
CA GLN A 304 20.80 12.03 5.99
C GLN A 304 20.32 13.12 6.97
N LYS A 305 20.86 13.10 8.19
CA LYS A 305 20.81 14.29 9.04
C LYS A 305 21.62 15.38 8.32
N PRO A 306 21.17 16.64 8.26
CA PRO A 306 22.04 17.72 7.80
C PRO A 306 23.34 17.63 8.61
N SER A 307 24.48 17.54 7.91
CA SER A 307 25.78 17.67 8.55
C SER A 307 25.79 19.03 9.24
N LYS A 308 25.95 19.03 10.56
CA LYS A 308 26.23 20.25 11.31
C LYS A 308 27.66 20.69 11.03
#